data_AF-A0AAJ5UUE1-F1
#
_entry.id   AF-A0AAJ5UUE1-F1
#
_cell.length_a   1.000
_cell.length_b   1.000
_cell.length_c   1.000
_cell.angle_alpha   90.00
_cell.angle_beta   90.00
_cell.angle_gamma   90.00
#
_symmetry.space_group_name_H-M   'P 1'
#
loop_
_entity.id
_entity.type
_entity.pdbx_description
1 polymer ?
#
loop_
_entity_poly.entity_id
_entity_poly.type
_entity_poly.pdbx_seq_one_letter_code
_entity_poly.pdbx_strand_id
1 'polypeptide(L)'
;MLLVAELGTRLKEARLSKGYSLDDLQEITKIQKRYLVGIEEGNYSIMPGSFYVRAFIKQYAEAVGLDAEEILETYKNELPSTPNDQLSQSMSNSPSRRKVSKGPSNKMMEAMPKIIVALFIVVIIVAIWILWQSKNSSGTSEEVNPTPEMEYDTNVKPIDSEKDKKDKENKDAQKNDKEDTNSTDETPIDEDQTDQTEEMKQTISAGTIETDGATTSYTLTGTKTMKIKVEVSGPTFVGIRDQQQQELLTDTRVYNAGEVIEYDATAQNYVRIRLGNSTQAKIYINDEPLTYAQQIVTQNIVINFNKEQ
;
A
#
# COMPACT_ATOMS: atom_id res chain seq x y z
N MET A 1 2.83 31.21 -27.25
CA MET A 1 3.98 30.31 -26.99
C MET A 1 4.10 30.21 -25.48
N LEU A 2 3.85 29.04 -24.90
CA LEU A 2 4.03 28.83 -23.46
C LEU A 2 5.53 28.67 -23.19
N LEU A 3 6.10 29.60 -22.42
CA LEU A 3 7.36 29.37 -21.74
C LEU A 3 7.06 28.41 -20.60
N VAL A 4 7.57 27.18 -20.69
CA VAL A 4 7.60 26.28 -19.54
C VAL A 4 8.61 26.87 -18.56
N ALA A 5 8.19 27.10 -17.31
CA ALA A 5 9.06 27.64 -16.28
C ALA A 5 10.26 26.69 -16.04
N GLU A 6 11.46 27.25 -15.89
CA GLU A 6 12.65 26.43 -15.66
C GLU A 6 12.56 25.78 -14.27
N LEU A 7 12.04 26.51 -13.28
CA LEU A 7 11.69 26.00 -11.95
C LEU A 7 10.71 24.82 -12.02
N GLY A 8 9.64 24.96 -12.81
CA GLY A 8 8.60 23.93 -12.95
C GLY A 8 9.16 22.64 -13.55
N THR A 9 10.05 22.78 -14.54
CA THR A 9 10.80 21.67 -15.15
C THR A 9 11.73 21.02 -14.12
N ARG A 10 12.53 21.81 -13.41
CA ARG A 10 13.50 21.32 -12.43
C ARG A 10 12.86 20.55 -11.27
N LEU A 11 11.73 21.03 -10.77
CA LEU A 11 10.94 20.35 -9.74
C LEU A 11 10.34 19.04 -10.25
N LYS A 12 9.78 19.04 -11.46
CA LYS A 12 9.23 17.85 -12.14
C LYS A 12 10.27 16.76 -12.34
N GLU A 13 11.47 17.11 -12.80
CA GLU A 13 12.59 16.18 -12.95
C GLU A 13 12.97 15.55 -11.60
N ALA A 14 13.06 16.35 -10.53
CA ALA A 14 13.38 15.84 -9.20
C ALA A 14 12.28 14.91 -8.65
N ARG A 15 11.00 15.25 -8.86
CA ARG A 15 9.86 14.38 -8.51
C ARG A 15 9.92 13.03 -9.23
N LEU A 16 10.15 13.05 -10.54
CA LEU A 16 10.28 11.83 -11.36
C LEU A 16 11.53 11.03 -10.97
N SER A 17 12.65 11.69 -10.63
CA SER A 17 13.86 11.05 -10.11
C SER A 17 13.67 10.37 -8.75
N LYS A 18 12.67 10.81 -7.96
CA LYS A 18 12.22 10.13 -6.73
C LYS A 18 11.17 9.03 -7.00
N GLY A 19 10.71 8.87 -8.23
CA GLY A 19 9.64 7.94 -8.62
C GLY A 19 8.23 8.40 -8.23
N TYR A 20 8.04 9.59 -7.67
CA TYR A 20 6.75 10.07 -7.18
C TYR A 20 5.83 10.51 -8.32
N SER A 21 4.56 10.13 -8.25
CA SER A 21 3.48 10.73 -9.02
C SER A 21 3.03 12.04 -8.37
N LEU A 22 2.14 12.78 -9.04
CA LEU A 22 1.52 13.97 -8.47
C LEU A 22 0.56 13.62 -7.32
N ASP A 23 0.02 12.40 -7.30
CA ASP A 23 -0.83 11.90 -6.22
C ASP A 23 0.02 11.51 -5.00
N ASP A 24 1.14 10.81 -5.22
CA ASP A 24 2.10 10.49 -4.15
C ASP A 24 2.68 11.77 -3.54
N LEU A 25 3.01 12.79 -4.36
CA LEU A 25 3.50 14.08 -3.85
C LEU A 25 2.40 14.89 -3.15
N GLN A 26 1.13 14.76 -3.54
CA GLN A 26 -0.02 15.28 -2.79
C GLN A 26 -0.18 14.55 -1.44
N GLU A 27 0.01 13.24 -1.38
CA GLU A 27 0.00 12.48 -0.13
C GLU A 27 1.14 12.92 0.81
N ILE A 28 2.33 13.21 0.29
CA ILE A 28 3.49 13.67 1.07
C ILE A 28 3.31 15.11 1.56
N THR A 29 3.04 16.06 0.66
CA THR A 29 3.02 17.51 0.96
C THR A 29 1.68 18.03 1.48
N LYS A 30 0.59 17.27 1.31
CA LYS A 30 -0.81 17.71 1.48
C LYS A 30 -1.23 18.87 0.56
N ILE A 31 -0.41 19.24 -0.42
CA ILE A 31 -0.75 20.22 -1.47
C ILE A 31 -1.60 19.50 -2.52
N GLN A 32 -2.78 20.05 -2.83
CA GLN A 32 -3.68 19.45 -3.82
C GLN A 32 -3.02 19.34 -5.21
N LYS A 33 -3.19 18.19 -5.87
CA LYS A 33 -2.60 17.84 -7.17
C LYS A 33 -2.71 18.93 -8.23
N ARG A 34 -3.83 19.66 -8.30
CA ARG A 34 -4.00 20.81 -9.20
C ARG A 34 -2.95 21.92 -9.01
N TYR A 35 -2.53 22.19 -7.78
CA TYR A 35 -1.50 23.20 -7.49
C TYR A 35 -0.09 22.65 -7.77
N LEU A 36 0.15 21.36 -7.55
CA LEU A 36 1.40 20.71 -7.96
C LEU A 36 1.59 20.74 -9.49
N VAL A 37 0.52 20.51 -10.27
CA VAL A 37 0.50 20.74 -11.73
C VAL A 37 0.80 22.20 -12.05
N GLY A 38 0.12 23.15 -11.41
CA GLY A 38 0.37 24.58 -11.62
C GLY A 38 1.80 25.03 -11.29
N ILE A 39 2.52 24.33 -10.41
CA ILE A 39 3.96 24.56 -10.15
C ILE A 39 4.82 24.04 -11.31
N GLU A 40 4.57 22.81 -11.77
CA GLU A 40 5.32 22.22 -12.90
C GLU A 40 5.11 22.97 -14.23
N GLU A 41 3.94 23.59 -14.42
CA GLU A 41 3.60 24.39 -15.59
C GLU A 41 3.99 25.86 -15.47
N GLY A 42 4.44 26.33 -14.29
CA GLY A 42 4.61 27.76 -13.99
C GLY A 42 3.30 28.57 -13.91
N ASN A 43 2.16 27.89 -13.98
CA ASN A 43 0.83 28.48 -13.94
C ASN A 43 0.39 28.81 -12.50
N TYR A 44 0.96 29.86 -11.92
CA TYR A 44 0.62 30.32 -10.58
C TYR A 44 -0.77 31.00 -10.49
N SER A 45 -1.48 31.21 -11.62
CA SER A 45 -2.78 31.89 -11.64
C SER A 45 -3.92 31.09 -10.98
N ILE A 46 -3.80 29.76 -10.92
CA ILE A 46 -4.81 28.87 -10.33
C ILE A 46 -4.67 28.70 -8.80
N MET A 47 -3.73 29.40 -8.18
CA MET A 47 -3.38 29.23 -6.76
C MET A 47 -4.41 29.89 -5.83
N PRO A 48 -4.55 29.44 -4.56
CA PRO A 48 -5.42 30.10 -3.57
C PRO A 48 -5.03 31.54 -3.22
N GLY A 49 -3.86 31.99 -3.66
CA GLY A 49 -3.30 33.34 -3.49
C GLY A 49 -1.79 33.32 -3.73
N SER A 50 -1.22 34.44 -4.17
CA SER A 50 0.22 34.56 -4.50
C SER A 50 1.14 34.19 -3.34
N PHE A 51 0.74 34.47 -2.10
CA PHE A 51 1.47 34.10 -0.88
C PHE A 51 1.75 32.59 -0.76
N TYR A 52 0.86 31.73 -1.26
CA TYR A 52 1.04 30.27 -1.18
C TYR A 52 2.08 29.73 -2.17
N VAL A 53 2.43 30.48 -3.23
CA VAL A 53 3.32 30.01 -4.29
C VAL A 53 4.70 29.61 -3.74
N ARG A 54 5.38 30.50 -3.02
CA ARG A 54 6.67 30.18 -2.38
C ARG A 54 6.55 29.07 -1.34
N ALA A 55 5.48 29.05 -0.55
CA ALA A 55 5.28 28.05 0.49
C ALA A 55 5.06 26.64 -0.09
N PHE A 56 4.32 26.51 -1.18
CA PHE A 56 4.10 25.25 -1.88
C PHE A 56 5.33 24.79 -2.65
N ILE A 57 6.08 25.70 -3.27
CA ILE A 57 7.34 25.41 -3.95
C ILE A 57 8.42 24.94 -2.97
N LYS A 58 8.49 25.55 -1.77
CA LYS A 58 9.35 25.09 -0.67
C LYS A 58 9.04 23.65 -0.26
N GLN A 59 7.77 23.36 0.05
CA GLN A 59 7.33 22.01 0.42
C GLN A 59 7.53 20.99 -0.71
N TYR A 60 7.35 21.38 -1.98
CA TYR A 60 7.67 20.53 -3.13
C TYR A 60 9.18 20.19 -3.11
N ALA A 61 10.05 21.20 -3.09
CA ALA A 61 11.50 21.05 -3.12
C ALA A 61 12.01 20.17 -1.95
N GLU A 62 11.54 20.43 -0.72
CA GLU A 62 11.83 19.63 0.47
C GLU A 62 11.40 18.16 0.28
N ALA A 63 10.17 17.91 -0.19
CA ALA A 63 9.65 16.57 -0.41
C ALA A 63 10.39 15.78 -1.50
N VAL A 64 10.94 16.46 -2.52
CA VAL A 64 11.78 15.80 -3.55
C VAL A 64 13.28 15.84 -3.22
N GLY A 65 13.67 16.33 -2.04
CA GLY A 65 15.05 16.32 -1.55
C GLY A 65 16.00 17.31 -2.24
N LEU A 66 15.48 18.45 -2.69
CA LEU A 66 16.25 19.62 -3.12
C LEU A 66 16.40 20.60 -1.95
N ASP A 67 17.44 21.45 -1.98
CA ASP A 67 17.50 22.60 -1.06
C ASP A 67 16.47 23.65 -1.50
N ALA A 68 15.45 23.86 -0.68
CA ALA A 68 14.36 24.77 -1.00
C ALA A 68 14.77 26.26 -0.96
N GLU A 69 15.83 26.62 -0.24
CA GLU A 69 16.30 28.01 -0.18
C GLU A 69 17.16 28.32 -1.42
N GLU A 70 18.01 27.37 -1.85
CA GLU A 70 18.72 27.43 -3.14
C GLU A 70 17.74 27.55 -4.31
N ILE A 71 16.68 26.73 -4.33
CA ILE A 71 15.64 26.75 -5.36
C ILE A 71 14.89 28.10 -5.37
N LEU A 72 14.49 28.64 -4.21
CA LEU A 72 13.77 29.90 -4.13
C LEU A 72 14.64 31.11 -4.53
N GLU A 73 15.94 31.12 -4.20
CA GLU A 73 16.87 32.20 -4.55
C GLU A 73 17.30 32.14 -6.03
N THR A 74 17.51 30.93 -6.57
CA THR A 74 17.86 30.73 -7.99
C THR A 74 16.73 31.18 -8.90
N TYR A 75 15.50 30.75 -8.62
CA TYR A 75 14.34 31.00 -9.47
C TYR A 75 13.49 32.20 -9.04
N LYS A 76 14.01 33.08 -8.17
CA LYS A 76 13.29 34.25 -7.63
C LYS A 76 12.68 35.19 -8.67
N ASN A 77 13.22 35.21 -9.89
CA ASN A 77 12.73 36.03 -11.00
C ASN A 77 11.50 35.42 -11.71
N GLU A 78 11.25 34.11 -11.58
CA GLU A 78 10.03 33.44 -12.06
C GLU A 78 8.88 33.53 -11.04
N LEU A 79 9.21 33.79 -9.76
CA LEU A 79 8.25 33.78 -8.66
C LEU A 79 7.51 35.12 -8.52
N PRO A 80 6.19 35.11 -8.22
CA PRO A 80 5.44 36.34 -7.98
C PRO A 80 5.96 37.04 -6.71
N SER A 81 6.30 38.33 -6.85
CA SER A 81 6.82 39.17 -5.76
C SER A 81 5.89 39.17 -4.56
N THR A 82 6.42 38.87 -3.37
CA THR A 82 5.63 38.97 -2.13
C THR A 82 5.83 40.34 -1.48
N PRO A 83 4.83 40.90 -0.78
CA PRO A 83 5.00 42.19 -0.07
C PRO A 83 6.16 42.21 0.94
N ASN A 84 6.58 41.05 1.43
CA ASN A 84 7.62 40.94 2.46
C ASN A 84 9.05 41.13 1.89
N ASP A 85 9.26 40.94 0.58
CA ASP A 85 10.57 41.16 -0.06
C ASP A 85 11.01 42.65 0.02
N GLN A 86 10.04 43.57 0.01
CA GLN A 86 10.29 45.01 -0.01
C GLN A 86 10.88 45.54 1.31
N LEU A 87 10.56 44.92 2.45
CA LEU A 87 11.18 45.29 3.73
C LEU A 87 12.64 44.84 3.82
N SER A 88 12.98 43.66 3.27
CA SER A 88 14.35 43.15 3.26
C SER A 88 15.27 43.97 2.35
N GLN A 89 14.79 44.35 1.16
CA GLN A 89 15.59 45.14 0.21
C GLN A 89 15.79 46.61 0.65
N SER A 90 14.88 47.16 1.47
CA SER A 90 14.99 48.53 2.01
C SER A 90 16.25 48.76 2.85
N MET A 91 16.76 47.72 3.54
CA MET A 91 17.84 47.85 4.54
C MET A 91 19.27 47.68 4.00
N SER A 92 19.45 47.35 2.71
CA SER A 92 20.78 46.99 2.16
C SER A 92 21.68 48.20 1.83
N ASN A 93 21.12 49.41 1.73
CA ASN A 93 21.81 50.58 1.17
C ASN A 93 22.19 51.64 2.22
N SER A 94 23.10 51.31 3.15
CA SER A 94 23.72 52.32 4.05
C SER A 94 25.17 51.99 4.44
N PRO A 95 26.19 52.66 3.87
CA PRO A 95 27.60 52.32 4.10
C PRO A 95 28.21 53.10 5.28
N SER A 96 28.03 52.65 6.54
CA SER A 96 28.79 53.23 7.68
C SER A 96 29.09 52.31 8.86
N ARG A 97 30.22 51.59 8.73
CA ARG A 97 31.26 51.37 9.76
C ARG A 97 30.93 51.70 11.24
N ARG A 98 30.71 50.69 12.08
CA ARG A 98 31.11 50.67 13.50
C ARG A 98 31.28 49.25 14.07
N LYS A 99 31.91 49.15 15.25
CA LYS A 99 32.39 47.87 15.84
C LYS A 99 31.35 47.18 16.73
N VAL A 100 31.33 45.85 16.64
CA VAL A 100 31.25 44.85 17.73
C VAL A 100 30.26 45.10 18.88
N SER A 101 29.26 44.23 18.98
CA SER A 101 28.93 43.54 20.22
C SER A 101 28.79 42.03 19.94
N LYS A 102 29.05 41.18 20.94
CA LYS A 102 28.85 39.72 20.86
C LYS A 102 27.76 39.29 21.82
N GLY A 103 26.79 38.51 21.33
CA GLY A 103 25.96 37.61 22.14
C GLY A 103 24.53 38.09 22.45
N PRO A 104 23.71 37.21 23.04
CA PRO A 104 24.03 35.81 23.37
C PRO A 104 23.81 34.85 22.19
N SER A 105 24.54 33.74 22.17
CA SER A 105 24.20 32.60 21.31
C SER A 105 23.04 31.82 21.92
N ASN A 106 21.89 31.74 21.26
CA ASN A 106 20.72 31.02 21.75
C ASN A 106 20.89 29.49 21.66
N LYS A 107 21.68 28.92 22.57
CA LYS A 107 21.83 27.46 22.80
C LYS A 107 20.54 26.76 23.27
N MET A 108 19.41 27.47 23.28
CA MET A 108 18.08 26.96 23.59
C MET A 108 17.51 26.07 22.48
N MET A 109 17.98 26.20 21.23
CA MET A 109 17.49 25.42 20.10
C MET A 109 18.12 24.02 19.96
N GLU A 110 19.25 23.75 20.64
CA GLU A 110 19.83 22.39 20.75
C GLU A 110 19.23 21.57 21.92
N ALA A 111 18.47 22.20 22.82
CA ALA A 111 17.94 21.58 24.02
C ALA A 111 16.53 20.96 23.83
N MET A 112 15.76 21.44 22.86
CA MET A 112 14.38 21.00 22.59
C MET A 112 14.21 19.46 22.48
N PRO A 113 14.99 18.71 21.68
CA PRO A 113 14.85 17.25 21.63
C PRO A 113 15.19 16.56 22.96
N LYS A 114 16.11 17.14 23.76
CA LYS A 114 16.49 16.58 25.07
C LYS A 114 15.41 16.79 26.13
N ILE A 115 14.66 17.89 26.07
CA ILE A 115 13.52 18.15 26.96
C ILE A 115 12.38 17.15 26.68
N ILE A 116 12.10 16.85 25.41
CA ILE A 116 11.10 15.85 25.01
C ILE A 116 11.50 14.45 25.50
N VAL A 117 12.76 14.05 25.30
CA VAL A 117 13.28 12.75 25.80
C VAL A 117 13.25 12.69 27.34
N ALA A 118 13.60 13.78 28.04
CA ALA A 118 13.51 13.83 29.50
C ALA A 118 12.07 13.69 30.02
N LEU A 119 11.10 14.35 29.38
CA LEU A 119 9.68 14.19 29.70
C LEU A 119 9.19 12.76 29.45
N PHE A 120 9.59 12.15 28.33
CA PHE A 120 9.25 10.76 28.00
C PHE A 120 9.82 9.77 29.04
N ILE A 121 11.06 9.96 29.47
CA ILE A 121 11.68 9.18 30.56
C ILE A 121 10.94 9.37 31.88
N VAL A 122 10.52 10.59 32.24
CA VAL A 122 9.72 10.84 33.45
C VAL A 122 8.35 10.15 33.38
N VAL A 123 7.67 10.20 32.23
CA VAL A 123 6.40 9.48 32.02
C VAL A 123 6.59 7.96 32.15
N ILE A 124 7.67 7.40 31.60
CA ILE A 124 8.02 5.98 31.76
C ILE A 124 8.30 5.63 33.23
N ILE A 125 9.04 6.45 33.97
CA ILE A 125 9.30 6.23 35.40
C ILE A 125 8.02 6.24 36.22
N VAL A 126 7.09 7.19 35.94
CA VAL A 126 5.77 7.24 36.60
C VAL A 126 4.92 6.01 36.23
N ALA A 127 4.93 5.58 34.97
CA ALA A 127 4.22 4.36 34.55
C ALA A 127 4.77 3.09 35.23
N ILE A 128 6.10 2.95 35.32
CA ILE A 128 6.76 1.84 36.04
C ILE A 128 6.42 1.89 37.53
N TRP A 129 6.39 3.08 38.15
CA TRP A 129 6.02 3.25 39.55
C TRP A 129 4.56 2.84 39.83
N ILE A 130 3.61 3.21 38.95
CA ILE A 130 2.20 2.78 39.01
C ILE A 130 2.09 1.25 38.85
N LEU A 131 2.85 0.66 37.92
CA LEU A 131 2.88 -0.80 37.71
C LEU A 131 3.56 -1.57 38.86
N TRP A 132 4.48 -0.95 39.59
CA TRP A 132 4.99 -1.47 40.86
C TRP A 132 3.92 -1.37 41.95
N GLN A 133 3.22 -0.24 42.07
CA GLN A 133 2.18 -0.05 43.09
C GLN A 133 1.02 -1.04 42.92
N SER A 134 0.58 -1.31 41.68
CA SER A 134 -0.46 -2.32 41.44
C SER A 134 0.04 -3.74 41.75
N LYS A 135 1.28 -4.08 41.38
CA LYS A 135 1.88 -5.40 41.66
C LYS A 135 2.17 -5.63 43.14
N ASN A 136 2.42 -4.57 43.92
CA ASN A 136 2.69 -4.67 45.36
C ASN A 136 1.44 -4.56 46.25
N SER A 137 0.24 -4.56 45.65
CA SER A 137 -1.06 -4.53 46.33
C SER A 137 -1.76 -5.90 46.36
N SER A 138 -1.08 -6.98 45.97
CA SER A 138 -1.61 -8.35 45.92
C SER A 138 -0.81 -9.25 46.88
N GLY A 139 -1.13 -9.22 48.18
CA GLY A 139 -0.23 -9.78 49.20
C GLY A 139 -0.83 -10.10 50.57
N THR A 140 -1.96 -10.82 50.62
CA THR A 140 -2.38 -11.60 51.80
C THR A 140 -3.00 -12.91 51.34
N SER A 141 -2.55 -14.03 51.88
CA SER A 141 -3.10 -15.37 51.58
C SER A 141 -3.22 -16.19 52.87
N GLU A 142 -4.42 -16.73 53.09
CA GLU A 142 -4.78 -17.89 53.92
C GLU A 142 -4.38 -17.97 55.41
N GLU A 143 -5.38 -18.21 56.25
CA GLU A 143 -5.28 -18.86 57.56
C GLU A 143 -6.30 -20.03 57.58
N VAL A 144 -6.03 -21.12 58.31
CA VAL A 144 -6.48 -22.47 57.92
C VAL A 144 -7.15 -23.28 59.06
N ASN A 145 -8.36 -23.78 58.78
CA ASN A 145 -9.09 -24.87 59.49
C ASN A 145 -9.60 -24.61 60.93
N PRO A 146 -10.50 -25.46 61.51
CA PRO A 146 -11.04 -26.73 61.00
C PRO A 146 -12.58 -26.88 60.91
N THR A 147 -12.98 -28.01 60.31
CA THR A 147 -14.32 -28.69 60.28
C THR A 147 -14.73 -29.29 61.66
N PRO A 148 -15.90 -29.96 61.84
CA PRO A 148 -16.97 -30.33 60.89
C PRO A 148 -18.42 -30.02 61.33
N GLU A 149 -19.38 -30.19 60.40
CA GLU A 149 -20.71 -30.74 60.72
C GLU A 149 -21.24 -31.54 59.51
N MET A 150 -22.12 -32.52 59.74
CA MET A 150 -22.75 -33.32 58.68
C MET A 150 -24.26 -33.09 58.67
N GLU A 151 -24.84 -32.84 57.50
CA GLU A 151 -26.25 -33.14 57.25
C GLU A 151 -26.38 -33.86 55.92
N TYR A 152 -27.35 -34.78 55.87
CA TYR A 152 -27.56 -35.72 54.78
C TYR A 152 -28.99 -35.55 54.28
N ASP A 153 -29.18 -35.49 52.95
CA ASP A 153 -30.39 -36.08 52.40
C ASP A 153 -30.13 -36.81 51.08
N THR A 154 -30.83 -37.92 51.00
CA THR A 154 -31.00 -38.85 49.90
C THR A 154 -31.73 -38.20 48.73
N ASN A 155 -31.16 -38.33 47.52
CA ASN A 155 -31.80 -39.22 46.54
C ASN A 155 -30.84 -39.60 45.40
N VAL A 156 -30.97 -40.84 44.94
CA VAL A 156 -30.19 -41.45 43.86
C VAL A 156 -31.10 -42.47 43.14
N LYS A 157 -30.68 -42.92 41.95
CA LYS A 157 -31.08 -44.20 41.31
C LYS A 157 -32.35 -44.14 40.41
N PRO A 158 -32.57 -45.12 39.50
CA PRO A 158 -32.22 -44.88 38.09
C PRO A 158 -33.27 -45.40 37.06
N ILE A 159 -32.85 -45.55 35.79
CA ILE A 159 -33.12 -46.68 34.84
C ILE A 159 -34.44 -47.47 35.09
N ASP A 160 -35.38 -47.59 34.15
CA ASP A 160 -35.21 -48.37 32.90
C ASP A 160 -36.37 -48.19 31.87
N SER A 161 -36.16 -48.72 30.64
CA SER A 161 -37.14 -49.46 29.82
C SER A 161 -38.36 -48.73 29.17
N GLU A 162 -38.95 -49.17 28.03
CA GLU A 162 -38.68 -50.33 27.16
C GLU A 162 -39.32 -50.21 25.74
N LYS A 163 -38.88 -51.07 24.80
CA LYS A 163 -39.66 -51.68 23.66
C LYS A 163 -40.12 -50.77 22.48
N ASP A 164 -40.28 -51.28 21.24
CA ASP A 164 -39.99 -52.63 20.69
C ASP A 164 -39.76 -52.67 19.16
N LYS A 165 -38.93 -53.64 18.69
CA LYS A 165 -39.01 -54.53 17.47
C LYS A 165 -39.43 -53.95 16.08
N LYS A 166 -39.08 -54.49 14.90
CA LYS A 166 -38.35 -55.68 14.35
C LYS A 166 -38.01 -55.34 12.86
N ASP A 167 -37.24 -56.04 12.02
CA ASP A 167 -36.44 -57.28 12.00
C ASP A 167 -35.06 -56.94 11.30
N LYS A 168 -34.14 -57.74 10.71
CA LYS A 168 -34.02 -59.07 10.05
C LYS A 168 -34.71 -59.23 8.67
N GLU A 169 -34.22 -59.98 7.67
CA GLU A 169 -32.90 -60.58 7.39
C GLU A 169 -32.87 -61.13 5.93
N ASN A 170 -32.00 -60.56 5.08
CA ASN A 170 -31.03 -61.25 4.20
C ASN A 170 -31.46 -62.34 3.15
N LYS A 171 -31.11 -62.06 1.87
CA LYS A 171 -30.51 -62.95 0.83
C LYS A 171 -31.31 -63.83 -0.17
N ASP A 172 -30.65 -63.94 -1.35
CA ASP A 172 -30.56 -65.01 -2.37
C ASP A 172 -31.75 -65.45 -3.27
N ALA A 173 -31.81 -64.81 -4.46
CA ALA A 173 -31.54 -65.38 -5.79
C ALA A 173 -32.29 -66.64 -6.35
N GLN A 174 -33.17 -66.39 -7.33
CA GLN A 174 -33.43 -67.17 -8.57
C GLN A 174 -34.20 -66.22 -9.53
N LYS A 175 -33.89 -65.95 -10.81
CA LYS A 175 -33.08 -66.54 -11.91
C LYS A 175 -33.84 -67.51 -12.84
N ASN A 176 -33.84 -67.17 -14.14
CA ASN A 176 -34.39 -67.89 -15.31
C ASN A 176 -35.95 -67.99 -15.36
N ASP A 177 -36.62 -67.98 -16.53
CA ASP A 177 -36.17 -67.89 -17.93
C ASP A 177 -37.29 -67.36 -18.86
N LYS A 178 -36.90 -66.63 -19.93
CA LYS A 178 -37.43 -66.65 -21.33
C LYS A 178 -38.94 -66.48 -21.60
N GLU A 179 -39.41 -66.06 -22.78
CA GLU A 179 -38.85 -65.50 -24.03
C GLU A 179 -39.90 -64.45 -24.54
N ASP A 180 -39.63 -63.53 -25.48
CA ASP A 180 -39.42 -63.85 -26.90
C ASP A 180 -38.80 -62.70 -27.73
N THR A 181 -38.16 -63.09 -28.85
CA THR A 181 -37.60 -62.34 -30.01
C THR A 181 -37.47 -60.80 -30.02
N ASN A 182 -36.30 -60.17 -30.26
CA ASN A 182 -35.38 -60.22 -31.45
C ASN A 182 -35.95 -59.40 -32.64
N SER A 183 -35.24 -58.49 -33.36
CA SER A 183 -33.81 -58.34 -33.71
C SER A 183 -33.43 -56.84 -33.84
N THR A 184 -32.19 -56.36 -34.07
CA THR A 184 -30.92 -56.99 -34.52
C THR A 184 -29.70 -56.25 -33.93
N ASP A 185 -28.57 -56.95 -33.86
CA ASP A 185 -27.17 -56.47 -33.85
C ASP A 185 -26.87 -55.33 -34.88
N GLU A 186 -25.73 -54.62 -34.84
CA GLU A 186 -24.40 -54.96 -34.28
C GLU A 186 -23.63 -53.68 -33.88
N THR A 187 -22.59 -53.79 -33.05
CA THR A 187 -21.62 -52.68 -32.81
C THR A 187 -20.28 -52.97 -33.48
N PRO A 188 -19.56 -51.91 -33.87
CA PRO A 188 -18.23 -51.75 -33.30
C PRO A 188 -18.05 -50.39 -32.61
N ILE A 189 -17.17 -50.42 -31.61
CA ILE A 189 -16.62 -49.29 -30.86
C ILE A 189 -16.03 -48.25 -31.82
N ASP A 190 -16.29 -46.96 -31.55
CA ASP A 190 -15.52 -45.85 -32.10
C ASP A 190 -15.10 -44.90 -30.96
N GLU A 191 -13.86 -44.44 -30.98
CA GLU A 191 -13.21 -43.74 -29.86
C GLU A 191 -13.23 -42.20 -30.04
N ASP A 192 -14.40 -41.56 -29.94
CA ASP A 192 -14.40 -40.10 -29.70
C ASP A 192 -15.63 -39.57 -28.94
N GLN A 193 -15.47 -39.45 -27.62
CA GLN A 193 -16.04 -38.34 -26.87
C GLN A 193 -14.97 -37.81 -25.90
N THR A 194 -14.09 -36.95 -26.41
CA THR A 194 -13.29 -36.08 -25.53
C THR A 194 -14.22 -35.28 -24.62
N ASP A 195 -14.15 -35.56 -23.31
CA ASP A 195 -14.75 -34.72 -22.28
C ASP A 195 -14.09 -33.33 -22.32
N GLN A 196 -14.77 -32.35 -22.91
CA GLN A 196 -14.25 -30.99 -23.05
C GLN A 196 -14.33 -30.25 -21.72
N THR A 197 -13.44 -30.63 -20.79
CA THR A 197 -12.95 -29.73 -19.77
C THR A 197 -12.28 -28.55 -20.48
N GLU A 198 -12.97 -27.42 -20.58
CA GLU A 198 -12.35 -26.16 -20.99
C GLU A 198 -11.25 -25.82 -19.98
N GLU A 199 -9.99 -26.06 -20.35
CA GLU A 199 -8.85 -25.55 -19.59
C GLU A 199 -8.94 -24.02 -19.59
N MET A 200 -9.32 -23.45 -18.44
CA MET A 200 -9.30 -21.99 -18.21
C MET A 200 -7.88 -21.49 -18.44
N LYS A 201 -7.61 -21.01 -19.65
CA LYS A 201 -6.32 -20.49 -20.04
C LYS A 201 -6.26 -19.02 -19.71
N GLN A 202 -5.29 -18.64 -18.88
CA GLN A 202 -5.03 -17.26 -18.53
C GLN A 202 -4.95 -16.37 -19.78
N THR A 203 -5.61 -15.22 -19.71
CA THR A 203 -5.49 -14.16 -20.71
C THR A 203 -5.25 -12.83 -19.99
N ILE A 204 -4.27 -12.08 -20.50
CA ILE A 204 -3.99 -10.70 -20.08
C ILE A 204 -4.23 -9.79 -21.30
N SER A 205 -5.00 -8.72 -21.14
CA SER A 205 -5.22 -7.77 -22.23
C SER A 205 -3.95 -6.97 -22.58
N ALA A 206 -3.91 -6.35 -23.77
CA ALA A 206 -2.72 -5.64 -24.27
C ALA A 206 -2.36 -4.34 -23.51
N GLY A 207 -3.17 -3.92 -22.54
CA GLY A 207 -3.00 -2.70 -21.76
C GLY A 207 -3.57 -1.45 -22.46
N THR A 208 -4.44 -0.72 -21.75
CA THR A 208 -5.02 0.55 -22.19
C THR A 208 -4.38 1.69 -21.41
N ILE A 209 -3.74 2.63 -22.11
CA ILE A 209 -3.14 3.83 -21.50
C ILE A 209 -4.26 4.77 -21.05
N GLU A 210 -4.21 5.24 -19.81
CA GLU A 210 -5.23 6.12 -19.23
C GLU A 210 -4.96 7.61 -19.52
N THR A 211 -5.94 8.46 -19.24
CA THR A 211 -5.90 9.90 -19.54
C THR A 211 -4.88 10.70 -18.73
N ASP A 212 -4.27 10.10 -17.70
CA ASP A 212 -3.14 10.70 -16.96
C ASP A 212 -1.78 10.50 -17.67
N GLY A 213 -1.72 9.66 -18.72
CA GLY A 213 -0.50 9.32 -19.46
C GLY A 213 0.57 8.55 -18.66
N ALA A 214 0.28 8.20 -17.40
CA ALA A 214 1.21 7.52 -16.48
C ALA A 214 0.69 6.14 -16.03
N THR A 215 -0.62 5.90 -16.18
CA THR A 215 -1.30 4.66 -15.80
C THR A 215 -1.66 3.84 -17.04
N THR A 216 -1.56 2.53 -16.92
CA THR A 216 -2.02 1.58 -17.94
C THR A 216 -2.85 0.48 -17.27
N SER A 217 -4.11 0.37 -17.68
CA SER A 217 -5.06 -0.63 -17.20
C SER A 217 -5.06 -1.87 -18.08
N TYR A 218 -4.84 -3.02 -17.46
CA TYR A 218 -4.91 -4.36 -18.03
C TYR A 218 -6.10 -5.11 -17.42
N THR A 219 -6.54 -6.18 -18.08
CA THR A 219 -7.58 -7.09 -17.60
C THR A 219 -7.02 -8.50 -17.55
N LEU A 220 -7.22 -9.19 -16.44
CA LEU A 220 -6.86 -10.60 -16.22
C LEU A 220 -8.15 -11.44 -16.19
N THR A 221 -8.21 -12.48 -17.02
CA THR A 221 -9.32 -13.45 -17.13
C THR A 221 -8.77 -14.87 -17.33
N GLY A 222 -9.62 -15.90 -17.28
CA GLY A 222 -9.23 -17.29 -17.53
C GLY A 222 -8.36 -17.87 -16.43
N THR A 223 -8.48 -17.37 -15.19
CA THR A 223 -7.71 -17.85 -14.04
C THR A 223 -8.42 -17.54 -12.73
N LYS A 224 -8.15 -18.35 -11.70
CA LYS A 224 -8.69 -18.20 -10.34
C LYS A 224 -7.70 -17.58 -9.36
N THR A 225 -6.47 -17.29 -9.79
CA THR A 225 -5.42 -16.65 -8.98
C THR A 225 -4.88 -15.38 -9.61
N MET A 226 -4.31 -14.49 -8.79
CA MET A 226 -3.51 -13.35 -9.26
C MET A 226 -2.25 -13.23 -8.40
N LYS A 227 -1.25 -14.04 -8.71
CA LYS A 227 0.09 -13.93 -8.11
C LYS A 227 0.93 -12.94 -8.90
N ILE A 228 1.37 -11.88 -8.24
CA ILE A 228 2.20 -10.84 -8.83
C ILE A 228 3.65 -11.13 -8.44
N LYS A 229 4.54 -11.21 -9.43
CA LYS A 229 5.99 -11.25 -9.22
C LYS A 229 6.64 -10.07 -9.94
N VAL A 230 7.59 -9.41 -9.30
CA VAL A 230 8.35 -8.30 -9.86
C VAL A 230 9.85 -8.60 -9.72
N GLU A 231 10.51 -8.84 -10.84
CA GLU A 231 11.96 -9.05 -10.89
C GLU A 231 12.67 -7.71 -11.15
N VAL A 232 13.68 -7.38 -10.35
CA VAL A 232 14.37 -6.07 -10.41
C VAL A 232 15.80 -6.22 -10.96
N SER A 233 16.14 -5.45 -11.99
CA SER A 233 17.48 -5.43 -12.61
C SER A 233 18.35 -4.22 -12.22
N GLY A 234 17.80 -3.26 -11.49
CA GLY A 234 18.50 -2.04 -11.05
C GLY A 234 17.61 -1.18 -10.15
N PRO A 235 18.15 -0.08 -9.58
CA PRO A 235 17.42 0.72 -8.59
C PRO A 235 16.07 1.24 -9.08
N THR A 236 14.99 0.78 -8.44
CA THR A 236 13.60 1.21 -8.72
C THR A 236 12.74 1.16 -7.45
N PHE A 237 11.86 2.13 -7.28
CA PHE A 237 10.77 2.02 -6.31
C PHE A 237 9.74 0.99 -6.80
N VAL A 238 9.28 0.11 -5.91
CA VAL A 238 8.15 -0.79 -6.15
C VAL A 238 7.15 -0.64 -5.00
N GLY A 239 5.91 -0.33 -5.35
CA GLY A 239 4.77 -0.35 -4.43
C GLY A 239 3.59 -1.07 -5.06
N ILE A 240 2.69 -1.62 -4.25
CA ILE A 240 1.51 -2.35 -4.70
C ILE A 240 0.33 -1.92 -3.83
N ARG A 241 -0.71 -1.33 -4.43
CA ARG A 241 -1.89 -0.82 -3.74
C ARG A 241 -3.17 -1.49 -4.22
N ASP A 242 -4.17 -1.57 -3.33
CA ASP A 242 -5.53 -1.96 -3.67
C ASP A 242 -6.34 -0.79 -4.27
N GLN A 243 -7.64 -1.01 -4.50
CA GLN A 243 -8.57 0.00 -5.00
C GLN A 243 -8.79 1.15 -4.00
N GLN A 244 -8.60 0.89 -2.70
CA GLN A 244 -8.74 1.84 -1.59
C GLN A 244 -7.44 2.60 -1.29
N GLN A 245 -6.43 2.48 -2.17
CA GLN A 245 -5.08 3.01 -2.03
C GLN A 245 -4.33 2.52 -0.78
N GLN A 246 -4.75 1.41 -0.17
CA GLN A 246 -4.00 0.76 0.90
C GLN A 246 -2.79 0.05 0.30
N GLU A 247 -1.62 0.27 0.91
CA GLU A 247 -0.38 -0.38 0.50
C GLU A 247 -0.37 -1.84 0.97
N LEU A 248 -0.14 -2.77 0.05
CA LEU A 248 -0.23 -4.21 0.24
C LEU A 248 1.12 -4.87 0.54
N LEU A 249 2.22 -4.21 0.20
CA LEU A 249 3.57 -4.63 0.59
C LEU A 249 3.94 -4.05 1.96
N THR A 250 4.56 -4.87 2.81
CA THR A 250 5.07 -4.45 4.12
C THR A 250 6.41 -3.70 4.05
N ASP A 251 7.14 -3.82 2.94
CA ASP A 251 8.45 -3.20 2.68
C ASP A 251 8.40 -2.39 1.37
N THR A 252 7.49 -1.41 1.28
CA THR A 252 7.39 -0.53 0.11
C THR A 252 8.54 0.48 0.08
N ARG A 253 9.52 0.24 -0.79
CA ARG A 253 10.78 1.01 -0.88
C ARG A 253 11.39 0.99 -2.27
N VAL A 254 12.63 1.49 -2.36
CA VAL A 254 13.53 1.23 -3.49
C VAL A 254 14.15 -0.16 -3.33
N TYR A 255 14.01 -0.96 -4.39
CA TYR A 255 14.61 -2.26 -4.59
C TYR A 255 15.78 -2.17 -5.57
N ASN A 256 16.71 -3.12 -5.47
CA ASN A 256 17.99 -3.15 -6.16
C ASN A 256 18.10 -4.35 -7.10
N ALA A 257 19.14 -4.38 -7.94
CA ALA A 257 19.37 -5.47 -8.89
C ALA A 257 19.46 -6.84 -8.19
N GLY A 258 18.66 -7.80 -8.65
CA GLY A 258 18.57 -9.14 -8.09
C GLY A 258 17.55 -9.31 -6.96
N GLU A 259 16.91 -8.24 -6.48
CA GLU A 259 15.74 -8.38 -5.61
C GLU A 259 14.51 -8.82 -6.41
N VAL A 260 13.66 -9.64 -5.79
CA VAL A 260 12.40 -10.12 -6.37
C VAL A 260 11.30 -9.90 -5.33
N ILE A 261 10.19 -9.31 -5.78
CA ILE A 261 9.00 -9.09 -4.97
C ILE A 261 7.95 -10.12 -5.42
N GLU A 262 7.39 -10.88 -4.48
CA GLU A 262 6.25 -11.78 -4.75
C GLU A 262 5.08 -11.41 -3.83
N TYR A 263 3.87 -11.34 -4.38
CA TYR A 263 2.66 -10.99 -3.64
C TYR A 263 1.44 -11.73 -4.21
N ASP A 264 0.71 -12.47 -3.36
CA ASP A 264 -0.54 -13.13 -3.77
C ASP A 264 -1.73 -12.16 -3.64
N ALA A 265 -2.13 -11.60 -4.78
CA ALA A 265 -3.28 -10.70 -4.87
C ALA A 265 -4.59 -11.43 -5.23
N THR A 266 -4.66 -12.77 -5.12
CA THR A 266 -5.87 -13.54 -5.46
C THR A 266 -7.12 -13.08 -4.70
N ALA A 267 -6.98 -12.55 -3.48
CA ALA A 267 -8.09 -11.96 -2.75
C ALA A 267 -8.69 -10.70 -3.43
N GLN A 268 -7.87 -9.94 -4.16
CA GLN A 268 -8.24 -8.66 -4.76
C GLN A 268 -8.93 -8.84 -6.12
N ASN A 269 -9.74 -7.86 -6.52
CA ASN A 269 -10.29 -7.73 -7.88
C ASN A 269 -9.61 -6.58 -8.67
N TYR A 270 -8.76 -5.80 -8.01
CA TYR A 270 -8.03 -4.66 -8.56
C TYR A 270 -6.70 -4.53 -7.82
N VAL A 271 -5.61 -4.31 -8.55
CA VAL A 271 -4.31 -3.92 -7.98
C VAL A 271 -3.64 -2.84 -8.84
N ARG A 272 -3.07 -1.81 -8.21
CA ARG A 272 -2.14 -0.85 -8.82
C ARG A 272 -0.71 -1.13 -8.38
N ILE A 273 0.13 -1.61 -9.29
CA ILE A 273 1.59 -1.72 -9.11
C ILE A 273 2.21 -0.38 -9.54
N ARG A 274 3.01 0.22 -8.66
CA ARG A 274 3.77 1.46 -8.91
C ARG A 274 5.22 1.12 -9.21
N LEU A 275 5.73 1.50 -10.37
CA LEU A 275 7.15 1.37 -10.72
C LEU A 275 7.81 2.75 -10.84
N GLY A 276 8.82 2.99 -10.00
CA GLY A 276 9.65 4.20 -10.05
C GLY A 276 10.47 4.29 -11.34
N ASN A 277 11.11 3.18 -11.71
CA ASN A 277 11.84 2.99 -12.96
C ASN A 277 11.52 1.61 -13.57
N SER A 278 10.49 1.56 -14.41
CA SER A 278 10.05 0.34 -15.10
C SER A 278 11.07 -0.23 -16.10
N THR A 279 12.07 0.55 -16.54
CA THR A 279 13.19 0.00 -17.35
C THR A 279 14.10 -0.92 -16.53
N GLN A 280 13.94 -0.95 -15.20
CA GLN A 280 14.69 -1.77 -14.26
C GLN A 280 13.82 -2.81 -13.53
N ALA A 281 12.61 -3.06 -14.03
CA ALA A 281 11.70 -4.07 -13.48
C ALA A 281 11.04 -4.88 -14.61
N LYS A 282 10.62 -6.10 -14.27
CA LYS A 282 9.70 -6.92 -15.07
C LYS A 282 8.58 -7.40 -14.18
N ILE A 283 7.34 -7.29 -14.63
CA ILE A 283 6.16 -7.81 -13.92
C ILE A 283 5.76 -9.15 -14.56
N TYR A 284 5.40 -10.12 -13.71
CA TYR A 284 4.84 -11.40 -14.08
C TYR A 284 3.53 -11.61 -13.31
N ILE A 285 2.53 -12.19 -13.98
CA ILE A 285 1.20 -12.49 -13.41
C ILE A 285 0.95 -13.99 -13.57
N ASN A 286 0.89 -14.71 -12.45
CA ASN A 286 0.92 -16.18 -12.41
C ASN A 286 2.04 -16.76 -13.31
N ASP A 287 3.25 -16.23 -13.14
CA ASP A 287 4.48 -16.55 -13.91
C ASP A 287 4.49 -16.21 -15.41
N GLU A 288 3.38 -15.74 -16.01
CA GLU A 288 3.40 -15.17 -17.37
C GLU A 288 3.92 -13.71 -17.37
N PRO A 289 4.87 -13.33 -18.25
CA PRO A 289 5.44 -11.98 -18.29
C PRO A 289 4.46 -10.94 -18.85
N LEU A 290 4.22 -9.88 -18.08
CA LEU A 290 3.42 -8.74 -18.50
C LEU A 290 4.20 -7.86 -19.50
N THR A 291 3.66 -7.68 -20.70
CA THR A 291 4.22 -6.75 -21.69
C THR A 291 3.71 -5.33 -21.44
N TYR A 292 4.62 -4.37 -21.26
CA TYR A 292 4.24 -2.97 -21.04
C TYR A 292 3.75 -2.29 -22.32
N ALA A 293 2.49 -1.81 -22.32
CA ALA A 293 1.90 -1.07 -23.44
C ALA A 293 2.59 0.27 -23.75
N GLN A 294 3.37 0.81 -22.80
CA GLN A 294 4.15 2.03 -22.98
C GLN A 294 5.54 1.96 -22.32
N GLN A 295 6.50 2.64 -22.94
CA GLN A 295 7.92 2.65 -22.56
C GLN A 295 8.29 3.98 -21.90
N ILE A 296 7.68 4.27 -20.76
CA ILE A 296 7.97 5.44 -19.92
C ILE A 296 8.68 5.01 -18.64
N VAL A 297 9.63 5.82 -18.15
CA VAL A 297 10.46 5.48 -16.97
C VAL A 297 9.58 5.15 -15.76
N THR A 298 8.65 6.03 -15.41
CA THR A 298 7.83 5.91 -14.19
C THR A 298 6.37 5.68 -14.57
N GLN A 299 5.80 4.54 -14.18
CA GLN A 299 4.42 4.17 -14.56
C GLN A 299 3.64 3.45 -13.45
N ASN A 300 2.31 3.48 -13.57
CA ASN A 300 1.37 2.67 -12.82
C ASN A 300 0.84 1.55 -13.73
N ILE A 301 0.92 0.32 -13.27
CA ILE A 301 0.30 -0.85 -13.91
C ILE A 301 -0.94 -1.18 -13.08
N VAL A 302 -2.12 -1.09 -13.68
CA VAL A 302 -3.38 -1.49 -13.03
C VAL A 302 -3.82 -2.82 -13.60
N ILE A 303 -4.00 -3.83 -12.74
CA ILE A 303 -4.57 -5.13 -13.12
C ILE A 303 -5.99 -5.21 -12.57
N ASN A 304 -6.97 -5.26 -13.47
CA ASN A 304 -8.37 -5.55 -13.15
C ASN A 304 -8.58 -7.05 -13.28
N PHE A 305 -8.89 -7.75 -12.19
CA PHE A 305 -8.99 -9.21 -12.17
C PHE A 305 -10.46 -9.66 -12.13
N ASN A 306 -10.89 -10.28 -13.22
CA ASN A 306 -12.19 -10.95 -13.30
C ASN A 306 -12.00 -12.46 -13.06
N LYS A 307 -12.69 -12.99 -12.04
CA LYS A 307 -12.63 -14.39 -11.58
C LYS A 307 -13.75 -15.25 -12.16
N GLU A 308 -14.66 -14.66 -12.93
CA GLU A 308 -15.93 -15.25 -13.37
C GLU A 308 -15.92 -15.64 -14.86
N GLN A 309 -14.71 -15.86 -15.42
CA GLN A 309 -14.42 -16.36 -16.76
C GLN A 309 -13.19 -17.28 -16.70
#